data_AF-I3Y8D9-F1
#
_entry.id   AF-I3Y8D9-F1
#
_cell.length_a   1.000
_cell.length_b   1.000
_cell.length_c   1.000
_cell.angle_alpha   90.00
_cell.angle_beta   90.00
_cell.angle_gamma   90.00
#
_symmetry.space_group_name_H-M   'P 1'
#
loop_
_entity.id
_entity.type
_entity.pdbx_description
1 polymer ?
#
loop_
_entity_poly.entity_id
_entity_poly.type
_entity_poly.pdbx_seq_one_letter_code
_entity_poly.pdbx_strand_id
1 'polypeptide(L)'
;MRYLVYIDILGFSELVQRDASTVEWLYSVIDDLNAHRHHAFKTIVFSDTVLIYSDLCCSDESCHEYMSMYAIEFSQDLFYRISRRGLFFRAVIDYGDFEHSRLRNCEKFYGTSLIRCYQLEKEVPCIGTFITEAASQHQNIFPMSRYTEALWFVYFQQNYYRFSENYKGWPNLSLSVLDQELSTHLIAQEMYLFKILTKNAREHALPNVRQKYQAYLEFYRSRYPWPLNDWQTNGFGMQSIGVKGNWRSVYRDVIAEQY
;
A
#
# COMPACT_ATOMS: atom_id res chain seq x y z
N MET A 1 23.00 -6.85 8.67
CA MET A 1 21.86 -5.92 8.61
C MET A 1 20.81 -6.53 7.70
N ARG A 2 19.54 -6.27 7.98
CA ARG A 2 18.39 -6.86 7.29
C ARG A 2 17.43 -5.75 6.88
N TYR A 3 16.71 -5.98 5.79
CA TYR A 3 15.52 -5.19 5.49
C TYR A 3 14.40 -5.66 6.41
N LEU A 4 13.68 -4.70 7.00
CA LEU A 4 12.53 -4.94 7.87
C LEU A 4 11.38 -4.07 7.42
N VAL A 5 10.25 -4.69 7.12
CA VAL A 5 8.95 -4.06 6.93
C VAL A 5 8.18 -4.24 8.24
N TYR A 6 7.88 -3.13 8.90
CA TYR A 6 6.98 -3.07 10.03
C TYR A 6 5.62 -2.57 9.55
N ILE A 7 4.55 -3.31 9.74
CA ILE A 7 3.19 -2.92 9.34
C ILE A 7 2.28 -2.92 10.56
N ASP A 8 1.55 -1.84 10.75
CA ASP A 8 0.50 -1.65 11.76
C ASP A 8 -0.87 -1.53 11.07
N ILE A 9 -1.79 -2.46 11.35
CA ILE A 9 -3.16 -2.40 10.82
C ILE A 9 -3.98 -1.38 11.62
N LEU A 10 -4.40 -0.30 10.96
CA LEU A 10 -5.08 0.80 11.62
C LEU A 10 -6.52 0.43 11.99
N GLY A 11 -6.91 0.75 13.24
CA GLY A 11 -8.27 0.51 13.73
C GLY A 11 -8.55 -0.94 14.12
N PHE A 12 -7.52 -1.79 14.19
CA PHE A 12 -7.68 -3.21 14.50
C PHE A 12 -8.38 -3.48 15.84
N SER A 13 -8.07 -2.73 16.90
CA SER A 13 -8.75 -2.87 18.20
C SER A 13 -10.27 -2.67 18.12
N GLU A 14 -10.74 -1.72 17.31
CA GLU A 14 -12.17 -1.52 17.08
C GLU A 14 -12.76 -2.64 16.21
N LEU A 15 -11.97 -3.13 15.25
CA LEU A 15 -12.35 -4.24 14.37
C LEU A 15 -12.61 -5.51 15.16
N VAL A 16 -11.71 -5.88 16.08
CA VAL A 16 -11.84 -7.07 16.95
C VAL A 16 -13.10 -7.01 17.82
N GLN A 17 -13.48 -5.82 18.29
CA GLN A 17 -14.65 -5.65 19.15
C GLN A 17 -15.98 -5.72 18.38
N ARG A 18 -15.98 -5.41 17.09
CA ARG A 18 -17.21 -5.18 16.30
C ARG A 18 -17.47 -6.23 15.23
N ASP A 19 -16.41 -6.79 14.65
CA ASP A 19 -16.51 -7.65 13.47
C ASP A 19 -15.40 -8.71 13.43
N ALA A 20 -15.62 -9.80 14.16
CA ALA A 20 -14.74 -10.96 14.14
C ALA A 20 -14.59 -11.58 12.74
N SER A 21 -15.61 -11.52 11.89
CA SER A 21 -15.56 -12.10 10.55
C SER A 21 -14.56 -11.39 9.63
N THR A 22 -14.45 -10.06 9.77
CA THR A 22 -13.45 -9.28 9.04
C THR A 22 -12.05 -9.49 9.61
N VAL A 23 -11.91 -9.80 10.91
CA VAL A 23 -10.62 -10.20 11.51
C VAL A 23 -10.14 -11.52 10.92
N GLU A 24 -10.98 -12.56 10.88
CA GLU A 24 -10.63 -13.84 10.27
C GLU A 24 -10.26 -13.69 8.79
N TRP A 25 -11.02 -12.87 8.05
CA TRP A 25 -10.69 -12.55 6.67
C TRP A 25 -9.33 -11.84 6.55
N LEU A 26 -9.03 -10.86 7.41
CA LEU A 26 -7.77 -10.14 7.41
C LEU A 26 -6.60 -11.10 7.64
N TYR A 27 -6.71 -12.01 8.62
CA TYR A 27 -5.68 -13.02 8.84
C TYR A 27 -5.54 -13.99 7.66
N SER A 28 -6.64 -14.36 6.99
CA SER A 28 -6.55 -15.17 5.76
C SER A 28 -5.83 -14.43 4.62
N VAL A 29 -6.01 -13.11 4.52
CA VAL A 29 -5.29 -12.27 3.55
C VAL A 29 -3.81 -12.19 3.90
N ILE A 30 -3.47 -12.05 5.18
CA ILE A 30 -2.08 -12.01 5.66
C ILE A 30 -1.39 -13.36 5.39
N ASP A 31 -2.05 -14.49 5.70
CA ASP A 31 -1.51 -15.84 5.50
C ASP A 31 -1.21 -16.15 4.02
N ASP A 32 -2.01 -15.62 3.09
CA ASP A 32 -1.81 -15.82 1.65
C ASP A 32 -0.79 -14.83 1.03
N LEU A 33 -0.21 -13.90 1.80
CA LEU A 33 0.77 -12.95 1.27
C LEU A 33 1.96 -13.65 0.61
N ASN A 34 2.41 -13.08 -0.52
CA ASN A 34 3.56 -13.62 -1.27
C ASN A 34 4.84 -13.69 -0.42
N ALA A 35 4.95 -12.86 0.62
CA ALA A 35 6.07 -12.87 1.57
C ALA A 35 6.31 -14.24 2.22
N HIS A 36 5.25 -15.01 2.51
CA HIS A 36 5.36 -16.34 3.13
C HIS A 36 6.02 -17.38 2.21
N ARG A 37 5.93 -17.17 0.90
CA ARG A 37 6.47 -18.09 -0.12
C ARG A 37 7.81 -17.61 -0.69
N HIS A 38 8.24 -16.41 -0.34
CA HIS A 38 9.44 -15.81 -0.88
C HIS A 38 10.70 -16.35 -0.18
N HIS A 39 11.60 -16.98 -0.94
CA HIS A 39 12.78 -17.68 -0.40
C HIS A 39 13.73 -16.80 0.46
N ALA A 40 13.76 -15.49 0.20
CA ALA A 40 14.65 -14.56 0.88
C ALA A 40 14.02 -13.82 2.08
N PHE A 41 12.72 -14.01 2.35
CA PHE A 41 12.00 -13.27 3.39
C PHE A 41 11.30 -14.21 4.36
N LYS A 42 11.06 -13.70 5.56
CA LYS A 42 10.27 -14.36 6.59
C LYS A 42 9.27 -13.36 7.16
N THR A 43 8.16 -13.90 7.67
CA THR A 43 7.06 -13.10 8.21
C THR A 43 6.74 -13.52 9.64
N ILE A 44 6.48 -12.54 10.49
CA ILE A 44 5.98 -12.71 11.87
C ILE A 44 4.70 -11.90 11.97
N VAL A 45 3.65 -12.49 12.52
CA VAL A 45 2.37 -11.81 12.74
C VAL A 45 2.05 -11.85 14.22
N PHE A 46 1.75 -10.69 14.80
CA PHE A 46 1.34 -10.56 16.20
C PHE A 46 0.28 -9.48 16.32
N SER A 47 -0.95 -9.86 16.71
CA SER A 47 -2.08 -8.92 16.80
C SER A 47 -2.28 -8.19 15.46
N ASP A 48 -2.23 -6.86 15.49
CA ASP A 48 -2.30 -5.89 14.40
C ASP A 48 -0.96 -5.62 13.71
N THR A 49 0.13 -6.21 14.22
CA THR A 49 1.47 -6.00 13.70
C THR A 49 1.88 -7.14 12.77
N VAL A 50 2.33 -6.80 11.56
CA VAL A 50 2.98 -7.74 10.63
C VAL A 50 4.42 -7.28 10.43
N LEU A 51 5.38 -8.18 10.67
CA LEU A 51 6.79 -7.97 10.38
C LEU A 51 7.19 -8.84 9.20
N ILE A 52 7.80 -8.25 8.18
CA ILE A 52 8.39 -8.99 7.05
C ILE A 52 9.86 -8.61 6.99
N TYR A 53 10.78 -9.55 7.01
CA TYR A 53 12.21 -9.23 7.07
C TYR A 53 13.06 -10.15 6.21
N SER A 54 14.19 -9.63 5.73
CA SER A 54 15.11 -10.39 4.89
C SER A 54 15.84 -11.44 5.74
N ASP A 55 15.77 -12.71 5.33
CA ASP A 55 16.51 -13.77 5.99
C ASP A 55 18.01 -13.74 5.64
N LEU A 56 18.32 -13.14 4.49
CA LEU A 56 19.67 -12.97 3.97
C LEU A 56 20.20 -11.57 4.29
N CYS A 57 21.50 -11.50 4.55
CA CYS A 57 22.26 -10.25 4.57
C CYS A 57 22.73 -9.93 3.14
N CYS A 58 22.57 -8.68 2.71
CA CYS A 58 23.08 -8.25 1.41
C CYS A 58 24.57 -7.92 1.46
N SER A 59 25.29 -8.33 0.42
CA SER A 59 26.72 -8.10 0.22
C SER A 59 27.04 -7.13 -0.91
N ASP A 60 26.10 -6.91 -1.83
CA ASP A 60 26.27 -6.09 -3.03
C ASP A 60 24.99 -5.30 -3.36
N GLU A 61 25.15 -4.33 -4.25
CA GLU A 61 24.09 -3.41 -4.68
C GLU A 61 22.88 -4.13 -5.26
N SER A 62 23.09 -5.17 -6.07
CA SER A 62 22.00 -5.90 -6.72
C SER A 62 21.12 -6.63 -5.69
N CYS A 63 21.72 -7.18 -4.65
CA CYS A 63 20.98 -7.72 -3.51
C CYS A 63 20.16 -6.63 -2.82
N HIS A 64 20.74 -5.44 -2.60
CA HIS A 64 20.03 -4.34 -1.94
C HIS A 64 18.82 -3.85 -2.75
N GLU A 65 19.00 -3.64 -4.06
CA GLU A 65 17.91 -3.28 -4.98
C GLU A 65 16.79 -4.33 -4.94
N TYR A 66 17.16 -5.61 -5.02
CA TYR A 66 16.24 -6.73 -4.97
C TYR A 66 15.45 -6.78 -3.66
N MET A 67 16.12 -6.70 -2.51
CA MET A 67 15.45 -6.76 -1.21
C MET A 67 14.57 -5.54 -0.96
N SER A 68 15.02 -4.34 -1.32
CA SER A 68 14.24 -3.11 -1.18
C SER A 68 12.98 -3.15 -2.04
N MET A 69 13.08 -3.63 -3.28
CA MET A 69 11.95 -3.83 -4.18
C MET A 69 10.90 -4.75 -3.54
N TYR A 70 11.28 -5.97 -3.15
CA TYR A 70 10.35 -6.95 -2.60
C TYR A 70 9.72 -6.47 -1.28
N ALA A 71 10.47 -5.79 -0.41
CA ALA A 71 9.93 -5.19 0.81
C ALA A 71 8.77 -4.22 0.53
N ILE A 72 8.90 -3.40 -0.52
CA ILE A 72 7.84 -2.50 -0.96
C ILE A 72 6.69 -3.28 -1.60
N GLU A 73 6.98 -4.28 -2.45
CA GLU A 73 5.97 -5.10 -3.11
C GLU A 73 5.07 -5.85 -2.12
N PHE A 74 5.62 -6.42 -1.05
CA PHE A 74 4.80 -7.09 -0.04
C PHE A 74 3.85 -6.12 0.67
N SER A 75 4.33 -4.91 0.96
CA SER A 75 3.48 -3.86 1.52
C SER A 75 2.39 -3.44 0.54
N GLN A 76 2.73 -3.32 -0.75
CA GLN A 76 1.80 -2.97 -1.82
C GLN A 76 0.72 -4.06 -2.02
N ASP A 77 1.11 -5.34 -2.05
CA ASP A 77 0.20 -6.47 -2.18
C ASP A 77 -0.84 -6.47 -1.04
N LEU A 78 -0.37 -6.36 0.21
CA LEU A 78 -1.27 -6.25 1.35
C LEU A 78 -2.20 -5.04 1.22
N PHE A 79 -1.68 -3.89 0.81
CA PHE A 79 -2.45 -2.65 0.70
C PHE A 79 -3.62 -2.80 -0.28
N TYR A 80 -3.36 -3.36 -1.47
CA TYR A 80 -4.42 -3.58 -2.46
C TYR A 80 -5.46 -4.59 -2.01
N ARG A 81 -5.08 -5.62 -1.26
CA ARG A 81 -6.02 -6.63 -0.76
C ARG A 81 -6.92 -6.07 0.34
N ILE A 82 -6.35 -5.35 1.33
CA ILE A 82 -7.12 -4.87 2.50
C ILE A 82 -7.94 -3.61 2.22
N SER A 83 -7.44 -2.72 1.35
CA SER A 83 -8.12 -1.45 1.04
C SER A 83 -9.47 -1.63 0.36
N ARG A 84 -9.71 -2.78 -0.28
CA ARG A 84 -11.00 -3.15 -0.87
C ARG A 84 -12.13 -3.24 0.17
N ARG A 85 -11.80 -3.58 1.41
CA ARG A 85 -12.77 -3.57 2.53
C ARG A 85 -12.67 -2.31 3.39
N GLY A 86 -11.98 -1.28 2.91
CA GLY A 86 -11.79 -0.04 3.64
C GLY A 86 -10.89 -0.17 4.87
N LEU A 87 -10.09 -1.24 4.97
CA LEU A 87 -9.03 -1.36 5.94
C LEU A 87 -7.73 -0.77 5.37
N PHE A 88 -6.94 -0.16 6.23
CA PHE A 88 -5.68 0.47 5.84
C PHE A 88 -4.64 0.20 6.91
N PHE A 89 -3.38 0.31 6.53
CA PHE A 89 -2.26 0.16 7.44
C PHE A 89 -1.34 1.37 7.38
N ARG A 90 -0.41 1.41 8.33
CA ARG A 90 0.81 2.19 8.23
C ARG A 90 2.01 1.27 8.27
N ALA A 91 2.95 1.46 7.35
CA ALA A 91 4.15 0.66 7.29
C ALA A 91 5.42 1.51 7.27
N VAL A 92 6.46 1.01 7.92
CA VAL A 92 7.82 1.57 7.88
C VAL A 92 8.78 0.48 7.43
N ILE A 93 9.53 0.77 6.37
CA ILE A 93 10.60 -0.08 5.84
C ILE A 93 11.93 0.52 6.29
N ASP A 94 12.76 -0.28 6.93
CA ASP A 94 14.10 0.12 7.39
C ASP A 94 15.14 -0.93 6.99
N TYR A 95 16.40 -0.50 6.95
CA TYR A 95 17.55 -1.35 6.75
C TYR A 95 18.48 -1.19 7.95
N GLY A 96 18.63 -2.25 8.75
CA GLY A 96 19.32 -2.14 10.02
C GLY A 96 19.53 -3.46 10.75
N ASP A 97 19.84 -3.36 12.04
CA ASP A 97 20.01 -4.52 12.90
C ASP A 97 18.64 -5.12 13.28
N PHE A 98 18.48 -6.41 12.99
CA PHE A 98 17.32 -7.21 13.32
C PHE A 98 17.74 -8.68 13.42
N GLU A 99 17.32 -9.33 14.49
CA GLU A 99 17.59 -10.74 14.77
C GLU A 99 16.29 -11.48 14.99
N HIS A 100 16.17 -12.67 14.40
CA HIS A 100 15.09 -13.61 14.68
C HIS A 100 15.66 -15.02 14.83
N SER A 101 15.33 -15.67 15.94
CA SER A 101 15.69 -17.07 16.21
C SER A 101 14.60 -17.75 17.03
N ARG A 102 14.47 -19.07 16.88
CA ARG A 102 13.55 -19.87 17.68
C ARG A 102 14.27 -20.46 18.88
N LEU A 103 13.76 -20.19 20.08
CA LEU A 103 14.16 -20.87 21.32
C LEU A 103 13.30 -22.14 21.50
N ARG A 104 13.56 -22.91 22.57
CA ARG A 104 12.85 -24.16 22.83
C ARG A 104 11.33 -24.01 22.88
N ASN A 105 10.84 -22.94 23.52
CA ASN A 105 9.42 -22.74 23.83
C ASN A 105 8.85 -21.41 23.30
N CYS A 106 9.66 -20.59 22.63
CA CYS A 106 9.21 -19.29 22.12
C CYS A 106 10.06 -18.83 20.93
N GLU A 107 9.51 -17.92 20.15
CA GLU A 107 10.26 -17.16 19.16
C GLU A 107 10.89 -15.93 19.83
N LYS A 108 12.13 -15.62 19.45
CA LYS A 108 12.88 -14.48 19.95
C LYS A 108 13.27 -13.61 18.76
N PHE A 109 12.71 -12.41 18.70
CA PHE A 109 13.09 -11.39 17.74
C PHE A 109 13.30 -10.04 18.43
N TYR A 110 14.35 -9.32 18.04
CA TYR A 110 14.69 -7.99 18.54
C TYR A 110 15.67 -7.31 17.58
N GLY A 111 15.88 -6.01 17.75
CA GLY A 111 16.85 -5.26 16.97
C GLY A 111 16.58 -3.77 17.00
N THR A 112 17.60 -2.97 16.72
CA THR A 112 17.45 -1.51 16.69
C THR A 112 16.53 -1.05 15.56
N SER A 113 16.49 -1.79 14.45
CA SER A 113 15.58 -1.50 13.34
C SER A 113 14.12 -1.68 13.73
N LEU A 114 13.79 -2.74 14.49
CA LEU A 114 12.44 -2.96 15.02
C LEU A 114 11.98 -1.81 15.94
N ILE A 115 12.84 -1.40 16.87
CA ILE A 115 12.54 -0.30 17.80
C ILE A 115 12.32 1.01 17.01
N ARG A 116 13.19 1.29 16.04
CA ARG A 116 13.11 2.48 15.19
C ARG A 116 11.80 2.49 14.39
N CYS A 117 11.46 1.40 13.71
CA CYS A 117 10.22 1.30 12.95
C CYS A 117 8.99 1.51 13.84
N TYR A 118 8.97 0.89 15.02
CA TYR A 118 7.89 1.07 16.00
C TYR A 118 7.73 2.52 16.46
N GLN A 119 8.83 3.25 16.64
CA GLN A 119 8.78 4.66 17.03
C GLN A 119 8.32 5.54 15.86
N LEU A 120 8.91 5.36 14.68
CA LEU A 120 8.58 6.13 13.47
C LEU A 120 7.14 5.93 13.02
N GLU A 121 6.61 4.70 13.12
CA GLU A 121 5.22 4.39 12.77
C GLU A 121 4.25 5.29 13.57
N LYS A 122 4.49 5.48 14.86
CA LYS A 122 3.62 6.31 15.72
C LYS A 122 3.65 7.79 15.36
N GLU A 123 4.77 8.27 14.82
CA GLU A 123 5.00 9.68 14.49
C GLU A 123 4.41 10.07 13.14
N VAL A 124 3.96 9.12 12.33
CA VAL A 124 3.48 9.37 10.97
C VAL A 124 1.95 9.48 10.96
N PRO A 125 1.32 10.67 10.99
CA PRO A 125 -0.14 10.82 10.90
C PRO A 125 -0.67 10.60 9.47
N CYS A 126 -0.23 9.55 8.79
CA CYS A 126 -0.62 9.18 7.43
C CYS A 126 -0.73 7.65 7.33
N ILE A 127 -1.48 7.18 6.32
CA ILE A 127 -1.55 5.76 5.95
C ILE A 127 -0.53 5.44 4.86
N GLY A 128 -0.36 4.15 4.55
CA GLY A 128 0.53 3.71 3.48
C GLY A 128 1.93 3.37 3.97
N THR A 129 2.89 3.37 3.06
CA THR A 129 4.26 2.87 3.32
C THR A 129 5.28 3.98 3.27
N PHE A 130 6.14 3.98 4.27
CA PHE A 130 7.25 4.90 4.44
C PHE A 130 8.54 4.10 4.47
N ILE A 131 9.61 4.65 3.94
CA ILE A 131 10.93 4.00 3.91
C ILE A 131 11.96 4.95 4.50
N THR A 132 12.84 4.42 5.36
CA THR A 132 13.91 5.21 5.97
C THR A 132 14.98 5.56 4.94
N GLU A 133 15.75 6.61 5.19
CA GLU A 133 16.89 6.98 4.35
C GLU A 133 17.85 5.81 4.11
N ALA A 134 18.10 4.98 5.14
CA ALA A 134 19.00 3.84 5.05
C ALA A 134 18.50 2.76 4.08
N ALA A 135 17.19 2.55 3.99
CA ALA A 135 16.59 1.57 3.08
C ALA A 135 16.31 2.15 1.68
N SER A 136 16.16 3.47 1.55
CA SER A 136 15.79 4.13 0.30
C SER A 136 16.93 4.29 -0.70
N GLN A 137 18.20 4.22 -0.25
CA GLN A 137 19.37 4.47 -1.11
C GLN A 137 19.46 3.55 -2.33
N HIS A 138 18.95 2.33 -2.20
CA HIS A 138 19.00 1.27 -3.21
C HIS A 138 17.67 1.09 -3.93
N GLN A 139 16.75 2.05 -3.78
CA GLN A 139 15.41 1.97 -4.30
C GLN A 139 15.32 2.78 -5.60
N ASN A 140 14.98 2.13 -6.71
CA ASN A 140 14.88 2.79 -8.04
C ASN A 140 13.61 2.43 -8.83
N ILE A 141 12.67 1.67 -8.25
CA ILE A 141 11.51 1.11 -8.96
C ILE A 141 10.22 1.89 -8.70
N PHE A 142 9.88 2.04 -7.42
CA PHE A 142 8.73 2.82 -6.95
C PHE A 142 9.09 4.30 -6.83
N PRO A 143 8.24 5.21 -7.32
CA PRO A 143 8.38 6.62 -7.05
C PRO A 143 8.25 6.91 -5.55
N MET A 144 9.00 7.91 -5.08
CA MET A 144 8.99 8.36 -3.70
C MET A 144 8.99 9.88 -3.60
N SER A 145 8.54 10.39 -2.46
CA SER A 145 8.66 11.81 -2.07
C SER A 145 9.09 11.91 -0.62
N ARG A 146 9.91 12.90 -0.31
CA ARG A 146 10.37 13.15 1.05
C ARG A 146 9.15 13.41 1.96
N TYR A 147 9.08 12.72 3.10
CA TYR A 147 8.01 12.89 4.11
C TYR A 147 8.53 13.70 5.31
N THR A 148 9.64 13.25 5.90
CA THR A 148 10.41 13.94 6.94
C THR A 148 11.89 13.80 6.61
N GLU A 149 12.79 14.40 7.38
CA GLU A 149 14.24 14.18 7.22
C GLU A 149 14.62 12.69 7.29
N ALA A 150 13.88 11.87 8.05
CA ALA A 150 14.14 10.46 8.23
C ALA A 150 13.38 9.53 7.26
N LEU A 151 12.28 9.99 6.66
CA LEU A 151 11.33 9.14 5.94
C LEU A 151 11.02 9.65 4.54
N TRP A 152 10.83 8.71 3.63
CA TRP A 152 10.24 8.89 2.32
C TRP A 152 8.89 8.21 2.24
N PHE A 153 7.91 8.85 1.63
CA PHE A 153 6.63 8.25 1.28
C PHE A 153 6.73 7.51 -0.06
N VAL A 154 6.17 6.31 -0.13
CA VAL A 154 6.20 5.43 -1.32
C VAL A 154 4.86 5.45 -2.06
N TYR A 155 4.89 5.69 -3.38
CA TYR A 155 3.70 5.71 -4.22
C TYR A 155 3.40 4.33 -4.82
N PHE A 156 2.30 3.72 -4.38
CA PHE A 156 1.82 2.45 -4.91
C PHE A 156 0.99 2.60 -6.18
N GLN A 157 0.15 3.64 -6.25
CA GLN A 157 -0.77 3.82 -7.36
C GLN A 157 -0.06 4.62 -8.45
N GLN A 158 0.24 3.93 -9.54
CA GLN A 158 1.00 4.46 -10.66
C GLN A 158 0.31 4.18 -12.00
N ASN A 159 -0.70 3.28 -12.03
CA ASN A 159 -1.26 2.83 -13.29
C ASN A 159 -1.95 3.98 -14.00
N TYR A 160 -2.74 4.78 -13.29
CA TYR A 160 -3.38 5.96 -13.87
C TYR A 160 -2.37 6.99 -14.38
N TYR A 161 -1.20 7.15 -13.73
CA TYR A 161 -0.17 8.09 -14.18
C TYR A 161 0.52 7.58 -15.45
N ARG A 162 1.00 6.32 -15.41
CA ARG A 162 1.60 5.65 -16.58
C ARG A 162 0.65 5.69 -17.78
N PHE A 163 -0.62 5.47 -17.51
CA PHE A 163 -1.66 5.59 -18.51
C PHE A 163 -1.80 7.03 -19.02
N SER A 164 -1.87 8.04 -18.14
CA SER A 164 -1.97 9.44 -18.55
C SER A 164 -0.78 9.93 -19.39
N GLU A 165 0.44 9.45 -19.11
CA GLU A 165 1.67 9.73 -19.86
C GLU A 165 1.60 9.13 -21.27
N ASN A 166 1.20 7.85 -21.36
CA ASN A 166 1.11 7.13 -22.63
C ASN A 166 0.07 7.74 -23.58
N TYR A 167 -0.98 8.36 -23.05
CA TYR A 167 -2.11 8.87 -23.83
C TYR A 167 -2.28 10.41 -23.75
N LYS A 168 -1.21 11.14 -23.40
CA LYS A 168 -1.11 12.61 -23.46
C LYS A 168 -2.29 13.37 -22.82
N GLY A 169 -2.68 12.99 -21.59
CA GLY A 169 -3.53 13.84 -20.74
C GLY A 169 -5.04 13.86 -21.01
N TRP A 170 -5.60 12.74 -21.48
CA TRP A 170 -7.02 12.36 -21.63
C TRP A 170 -8.15 13.40 -21.40
N PRO A 171 -9.18 13.54 -22.28
CA PRO A 171 -10.06 12.41 -22.65
C PRO A 171 -10.26 12.16 -24.16
N ASN A 172 -10.63 10.89 -24.48
CA ASN A 172 -11.16 10.28 -25.74
C ASN A 172 -10.41 9.00 -26.20
N LEU A 173 -10.19 8.00 -25.34
CA LEU A 173 -9.66 6.72 -25.85
C LEU A 173 -10.79 5.79 -26.24
N SER A 174 -10.59 5.01 -27.29
CA SER A 174 -11.58 4.03 -27.72
C SER A 174 -11.62 2.82 -26.77
N LEU A 175 -12.77 2.14 -26.70
CA LEU A 175 -12.90 0.87 -25.98
C LEU A 175 -11.87 -0.18 -26.44
N SER A 176 -11.47 -0.15 -27.71
CA SER A 176 -10.43 -1.04 -28.24
C SER A 176 -9.06 -0.84 -27.59
N VAL A 177 -8.74 0.37 -27.13
CA VAL A 177 -7.50 0.65 -26.38
C VAL A 177 -7.61 0.13 -24.95
N LEU A 178 -8.81 0.19 -24.37
CA LEU A 178 -9.09 -0.23 -23.01
C LEU A 178 -9.26 -1.75 -22.85
N ASP A 179 -9.76 -2.44 -23.87
CA ASP A 179 -9.94 -3.90 -23.86
C ASP A 179 -8.64 -4.65 -24.19
N GLN A 180 -7.70 -4.03 -24.90
CA GLN A 180 -6.43 -4.65 -25.28
C GLN A 180 -5.35 -4.57 -24.20
N GLU A 181 -5.47 -3.61 -23.28
CA GLU A 181 -4.55 -3.46 -22.17
C GLU A 181 -5.28 -3.78 -20.87
N LEU A 182 -4.76 -4.73 -20.08
CA LEU A 182 -5.17 -5.04 -18.69
C LEU A 182 -5.20 -3.80 -17.74
N SER A 183 -4.88 -2.61 -18.26
CA SER A 183 -4.83 -1.31 -17.59
C SER A 183 -6.19 -0.84 -17.10
N THR A 184 -7.30 -1.19 -17.76
CA THR A 184 -8.63 -0.68 -17.40
C THR A 184 -9.11 -1.17 -16.04
N HIS A 185 -8.87 -2.44 -15.70
CA HIS A 185 -9.18 -3.00 -14.39
C HIS A 185 -8.31 -2.37 -13.28
N LEU A 186 -7.03 -2.11 -13.57
CA LEU A 186 -6.11 -1.48 -12.62
C LEU A 186 -6.52 -0.03 -12.33
N ILE A 187 -6.87 0.74 -13.36
CA ILE A 187 -7.36 2.12 -13.19
C ILE A 187 -8.69 2.13 -12.42
N ALA A 188 -9.59 1.19 -12.71
CA ALA A 188 -10.85 1.08 -11.97
C ALA A 188 -10.61 0.79 -10.47
N GLN A 189 -9.66 -0.08 -10.14
CA GLN A 189 -9.27 -0.36 -8.75
C GLN A 189 -8.67 0.88 -8.07
N GLU A 190 -7.76 1.60 -8.74
CA GLU A 190 -7.16 2.83 -8.20
C GLU A 190 -8.22 3.92 -7.99
N MET A 191 -9.13 4.11 -8.95
CA MET A 191 -10.22 5.08 -8.83
C MET A 191 -11.19 4.72 -7.69
N TYR A 192 -11.52 3.44 -7.52
CA TYR A 192 -12.34 2.96 -6.40
C TYR A 192 -11.64 3.20 -5.04
N LEU A 193 -10.34 2.93 -4.95
CA LEU A 193 -9.53 3.24 -3.78
C LEU A 193 -9.60 4.73 -3.45
N PHE A 194 -9.32 5.62 -4.41
CA PHE A 194 -9.35 7.06 -4.17
C PHE A 194 -10.75 7.58 -3.82
N LYS A 195 -11.82 6.91 -4.30
CA LYS A 195 -13.19 7.18 -3.88
C LYS A 195 -13.39 6.88 -2.39
N ILE A 196 -12.97 5.71 -1.91
CA ILE A 196 -13.03 5.34 -0.49
C ILE A 196 -12.22 6.33 0.35
N LEU A 197 -10.98 6.60 -0.04
CA LEU A 197 -10.09 7.52 0.66
C LEU A 197 -10.70 8.93 0.74
N THR A 198 -11.26 9.43 -0.35
CA THR A 198 -11.90 10.76 -0.39
C THR A 198 -13.13 10.82 0.51
N LYS A 199 -13.94 9.75 0.52
CA LYS A 199 -15.09 9.65 1.43
C LYS A 199 -14.62 9.68 2.89
N ASN A 200 -13.67 8.81 3.25
CA ASN A 200 -13.16 8.74 4.62
C ASN A 200 -12.45 10.03 5.07
N ALA A 201 -11.74 10.71 4.17
CA ALA A 201 -11.11 12.01 4.43
C ALA A 201 -12.13 13.12 4.76
N ARG A 202 -13.38 13.00 4.31
CA ARG A 202 -14.45 14.00 4.51
C ARG A 202 -15.39 13.61 5.66
N GLU A 203 -15.78 12.34 5.71
CA GLU A 203 -16.96 11.88 6.47
C GLU A 203 -16.62 10.98 7.66
N HIS A 204 -15.37 10.49 7.80
CA HIS A 204 -15.04 9.60 8.92
C HIS A 204 -15.33 10.28 10.27
N ALA A 205 -15.95 9.58 11.21
CA ALA A 205 -16.44 10.17 12.46
C ALA A 205 -15.32 10.87 13.27
N LEU A 206 -14.17 10.21 13.38
CA LEU A 206 -13.01 10.69 14.13
C LEU A 206 -12.15 11.68 13.30
N PRO A 207 -11.89 12.92 13.79
CA PRO A 207 -11.11 13.93 13.06
C PRO A 207 -9.66 13.54 12.77
N ASN A 208 -8.99 12.92 13.74
CA ASN A 208 -7.61 12.43 13.58
C ASN A 208 -7.51 11.38 12.47
N VAL A 209 -8.52 10.52 12.31
CA VAL A 209 -8.57 9.54 11.23
C VAL A 209 -8.81 10.21 9.87
N ARG A 210 -9.70 11.23 9.80
CA ARG A 210 -9.86 12.04 8.58
C ARG A 210 -8.53 12.64 8.12
N GLN A 211 -7.75 13.19 9.06
CA GLN A 211 -6.45 13.79 8.78
C GLN A 211 -5.48 12.80 8.14
N LYS A 212 -5.46 11.52 8.58
CA LYS A 212 -4.60 10.48 7.98
C LYS A 212 -4.91 10.27 6.49
N TYR A 213 -6.19 10.19 6.13
CA TYR A 213 -6.61 10.04 4.73
C TYR A 213 -6.34 11.30 3.91
N GLN A 214 -6.53 12.48 4.50
CA GLN A 214 -6.21 13.75 3.85
C GLN A 214 -4.72 13.86 3.54
N ALA A 215 -3.86 13.52 4.49
CA ALA A 215 -2.41 13.53 4.30
C ALA A 215 -1.98 12.63 3.14
N TYR A 216 -2.53 11.42 3.06
CA TYR A 216 -2.28 10.49 1.95
C TYR A 216 -2.72 11.07 0.60
N LEU A 217 -3.94 11.60 0.53
CA LEU A 217 -4.45 12.22 -0.71
C LEU A 217 -3.60 13.42 -1.14
N GLU A 218 -3.03 14.17 -0.19
CA GLU A 218 -2.21 15.34 -0.51
C GLU A 218 -0.88 14.97 -1.18
N PHE A 219 -0.25 13.85 -0.82
CA PHE A 219 0.90 13.32 -1.56
C PHE A 219 0.54 13.03 -3.02
N TYR A 220 -0.59 12.35 -3.22
CA TYR A 220 -1.06 12.02 -4.56
C TYR A 220 -1.49 13.24 -5.37
N ARG A 221 -2.13 14.24 -4.76
CA ARG A 221 -2.44 15.53 -5.43
C ARG A 221 -1.17 16.28 -5.81
N SER A 222 -0.19 16.33 -4.91
CA SER A 222 1.06 17.06 -5.13
C SER A 222 1.86 16.45 -6.28
N ARG A 223 1.91 15.12 -6.37
CA ARG A 223 2.63 14.41 -7.43
C ARG A 223 1.83 14.29 -8.73
N TYR A 224 0.52 14.07 -8.62
CA TYR A 224 -0.37 13.76 -9.74
C TYR A 224 -1.69 14.55 -9.66
N PRO A 225 -1.67 15.88 -9.86
CA PRO A 225 -2.81 16.74 -9.59
C PRO A 225 -4.00 16.49 -10.52
N TRP A 226 -3.74 16.24 -11.80
CA TRP A 226 -4.77 16.22 -12.83
C TRP A 226 -5.77 15.05 -12.69
N PRO A 227 -5.34 13.77 -12.58
CA PRO A 227 -6.28 12.64 -12.50
C PRO A 227 -7.17 12.68 -11.25
N LEU A 228 -6.59 12.99 -10.09
CA LEU A 228 -7.32 12.97 -8.83
C LEU A 228 -8.37 14.09 -8.74
N ASN A 229 -8.04 15.28 -9.26
CA ASN A 229 -8.98 16.40 -9.32
C ASN A 229 -10.13 16.15 -10.30
N ASP A 230 -9.83 15.56 -11.46
CA ASP A 230 -10.85 15.20 -12.44
C ASP A 230 -11.82 14.15 -11.88
N TRP A 231 -11.31 13.06 -11.30
CA TRP A 231 -12.15 12.04 -10.67
C TRP A 231 -12.99 12.59 -9.52
N GLN A 232 -12.43 13.49 -8.69
CA GLN A 232 -13.19 14.13 -7.63
C GLN A 232 -14.33 14.99 -8.17
N THR A 233 -14.11 15.70 -9.28
CA THR A 233 -15.13 16.53 -9.94
C THR A 233 -16.23 15.68 -10.58
N ASN A 234 -15.84 14.54 -11.18
CA ASN A 234 -16.73 13.62 -11.88
C ASN A 234 -17.29 12.48 -11.00
N GLY A 235 -17.15 12.58 -9.67
CA GLY A 235 -17.73 11.63 -8.71
C GLY A 235 -17.14 10.22 -8.76
N PHE A 236 -15.90 10.07 -9.23
CA PHE A 236 -15.20 8.79 -9.41
C PHE A 236 -15.96 7.82 -10.34
N GLY A 237 -16.64 8.36 -11.37
CA GLY A 237 -17.27 7.56 -12.41
C GLY A 237 -16.30 7.22 -13.53
N MET A 238 -16.30 5.98 -14.03
CA MET A 238 -15.49 5.58 -15.21
C MET A 238 -15.80 6.42 -16.46
N GLN A 239 -16.93 7.11 -16.49
CA GLN A 239 -17.28 8.05 -17.55
C GLN A 239 -16.26 9.20 -17.67
N SER A 240 -15.59 9.56 -16.58
CA SER A 240 -14.50 10.54 -16.54
C SER A 240 -13.27 10.12 -17.36
N ILE A 241 -13.09 8.81 -17.53
CA ILE A 241 -11.97 8.20 -18.26
C ILE A 241 -12.27 8.13 -19.78
N GLY A 242 -13.47 8.53 -20.19
CA GLY A 242 -13.76 8.88 -21.58
C GLY A 242 -14.13 7.72 -22.49
N VAL A 243 -15.24 7.03 -22.22
CA VAL A 243 -16.17 6.51 -23.26
C VAL A 243 -17.60 6.44 -22.73
N LYS A 244 -18.61 6.61 -23.60
CA LYS A 244 -19.95 6.04 -23.42
C LYS A 244 -19.89 4.51 -23.60
N GLY A 245 -19.24 3.80 -22.69
CA GLY A 245 -19.19 2.33 -22.63
C GLY A 245 -20.16 1.78 -21.58
N ASN A 246 -20.51 0.49 -21.65
CA ASN A 246 -21.27 -0.19 -20.60
C ASN A 246 -20.36 -0.51 -19.40
N TRP A 247 -19.90 0.52 -18.70
CA TRP A 247 -19.01 0.40 -17.54
C TRP A 247 -19.59 -0.42 -16.40
N ARG A 248 -20.90 -0.71 -16.41
CA ARG A 248 -21.52 -1.58 -15.43
C ARG A 248 -21.01 -3.02 -15.50
N SER A 249 -20.54 -3.52 -16.65
CA SER A 249 -19.90 -4.85 -16.70
C SER A 249 -18.53 -4.80 -16.04
N VAL A 250 -17.64 -3.88 -16.44
CA VAL A 250 -16.30 -3.73 -15.85
C VAL A 250 -16.35 -3.47 -14.35
N TYR A 251 -17.25 -2.58 -13.89
CA TYR A 251 -17.44 -2.34 -12.45
C TYR A 251 -18.00 -3.56 -11.75
N ARG A 252 -18.88 -4.32 -12.41
CA ARG A 252 -19.38 -5.57 -11.87
C ARG A 252 -18.28 -6.61 -11.85
N ASP A 253 -17.39 -6.73 -12.81
CA ASP A 253 -16.32 -7.74 -12.77
C ASP A 253 -15.26 -7.37 -11.73
N VAL A 254 -14.91 -6.08 -11.63
CA VAL A 254 -14.03 -5.55 -10.57
C VAL A 254 -14.65 -5.72 -9.16
N ILE A 255 -15.98 -5.65 -9.03
CA ILE A 255 -16.69 -5.82 -7.75
C ILE A 255 -17.17 -7.27 -7.51
N ALA A 256 -17.41 -8.06 -8.55
CA ALA A 256 -18.20 -9.31 -8.52
C ALA A 256 -17.45 -10.55 -9.03
N GLU A 257 -16.28 -10.44 -9.67
CA GLU A 257 -15.32 -11.57 -9.71
C GLU A 257 -14.62 -11.79 -8.35
N GLN A 258 -15.13 -11.19 -7.27
CA GLN A 258 -14.55 -11.22 -5.93
C GLN A 258 -15.57 -11.58 -4.82
N TYR A 259 -16.66 -12.28 -5.20
CA TYR A 259 -17.55 -12.99 -4.26
C TYR A 259 -17.47 -14.50 -4.49
#